data_AF-A0A9E7EH25-F1
#
_entry.id   AF-A0A9E7EH25-F1
#
_cell.length_a   1.000
_cell.length_b   1.000
_cell.length_c   1.000
_cell.angle_alpha   90.00
_cell.angle_beta   90.00
_cell.angle_gamma   90.00
#
_symmetry.space_group_name_H-M   'P 1'
#
loop_
_entity.id
_entity.type
_entity.pdbx_description
1 polymer ?
#
loop_
_entity_poly.entity_id
_entity_poly.type
_entity_poly.pdbx_seq_one_letter_code
_entity_poly.pdbx_strand_id
1 'polypeptide(L)'
;MLTRRGGWELSSASFCTALLLLHVAVVLPGVVSSQSLKNSNVTATFPWLTLSGDTPLVIAKGGFSGLFPDSSSFSYKFSYVAGSPDTISWCDVRLTKDGNGICLPDIVLDNCTNIKLVSLAQAILSRSNKFDASLFPILTVEDLVAQIKPAKLWLNIQHDIFYRQLNLDMRRYLLYLSKHNIPSYVSSPEVGFLSSIVGRFRKSKTKLIFCFLGEDTIEPSTNVTYGSLLKNLTFVKTFASGILIPKYYIWPVTSSGYLESYTSVVMDAHREGLEVFASEFANDVLFSYNYSYDPLAEVLSFIDNGIFSVDGVVTDFPITASEAIGDVQKWTIDMHNLVYKRVGAGLEVTWHSDVNVSNPVELEVGKLGYSLNCSRIILFLAI
;
A
#
# COMPACT_ATOMS: atom_id res chain seq x y z
N MET A 1 -7.39 51.05 61.07
CA MET A 1 -6.57 49.98 61.68
C MET A 1 -6.08 49.10 60.53
N LEU A 2 -4.89 49.32 59.95
CA LEU A 2 -3.57 48.81 60.40
C LEU A 2 -3.65 47.29 60.69
N THR A 3 -2.97 46.38 60.00
CA THR A 3 -1.62 46.44 59.41
C THR A 3 -1.35 45.40 58.31
N ARG A 4 -0.52 45.81 57.34
CA ARG A 4 0.30 45.05 56.38
C ARG A 4 1.18 43.96 57.02
N ARG A 5 1.46 42.91 56.27
CA ARG A 5 2.78 42.27 55.99
C ARG A 5 2.57 41.33 54.79
N GLY A 6 3.35 41.28 53.72
CA GLY A 6 4.55 41.95 53.24
C GLY A 6 4.86 41.30 51.88
N GLY A 7 5.07 42.10 50.84
CA GLY A 7 5.34 41.60 49.48
C GLY A 7 6.81 41.24 49.27
N TRP A 8 7.07 40.48 48.20
CA TRP A 8 8.37 40.38 47.56
C TRP A 8 8.14 40.44 46.04
N GLU A 9 8.43 41.58 45.45
CA GLU A 9 8.80 41.67 44.04
C GLU A 9 10.14 40.96 43.86
N LEU A 10 10.25 40.10 42.85
CA LEU A 10 11.53 39.57 42.38
C LEU A 10 11.54 39.56 40.85
N SER A 11 12.61 40.16 40.34
CA SER A 11 12.86 40.67 39.00
C SER A 11 12.89 39.62 37.88
N SER A 12 12.47 40.05 36.69
CA SER A 12 12.45 39.39 35.38
C SER A 12 13.83 39.07 34.77
N ALA A 13 14.80 38.63 35.57
CA ALA A 13 16.16 38.29 35.12
C ALA A 13 16.68 36.92 35.61
N SER A 14 15.83 36.08 36.22
CA SER A 14 16.25 34.79 36.80
C SER A 14 15.58 33.56 36.18
N PHE A 15 15.02 33.68 34.96
CA PHE A 15 14.47 32.55 34.19
C PHE A 15 15.27 32.18 32.93
N CYS A 16 16.34 32.92 32.59
CA CYS A 16 17.17 32.63 31.40
C CYS A 16 18.47 31.87 31.69
N THR A 17 18.84 31.63 32.94
CA THR A 17 20.07 30.88 33.30
C THR A 17 19.81 29.44 33.74
N ALA A 18 18.55 29.05 34.00
CA ALA A 18 18.18 27.67 34.32
C ALA A 18 17.82 26.81 33.10
N LEU A 19 17.64 27.41 31.92
CA LEU A 19 17.35 26.67 30.67
C LEU A 19 18.61 26.35 29.83
N LEU A 20 19.79 26.85 30.23
CA LEU A 20 21.05 26.68 29.50
C LEU A 20 22.02 25.66 30.13
N LEU A 21 21.64 25.03 31.25
CA LEU A 21 22.42 23.96 31.90
C LEU A 21 21.78 22.57 31.80
N LEU A 22 20.64 22.43 31.11
CA LEU A 22 20.03 21.12 30.81
C LEU A 22 20.31 20.61 29.37
N HIS A 23 21.20 21.28 28.63
CA HIS A 23 21.59 20.89 27.28
C HIS A 23 23.03 20.36 27.15
N VAL A 24 23.70 20.02 28.26
CA VAL A 24 25.06 19.43 28.20
C VAL A 24 25.17 18.06 28.91
N ALA A 25 24.06 17.45 29.33
CA ALA A 25 24.08 16.15 29.99
C ALA A 25 23.16 15.08 29.34
N VAL A 26 22.99 15.12 28.01
CA VAL A 26 22.51 13.96 27.22
C VAL A 26 23.28 13.88 25.91
N VAL A 27 24.60 13.76 25.99
CA VAL A 27 25.43 13.24 24.90
C VAL A 27 26.33 12.16 25.47
N LEU A 28 25.71 11.02 25.77
CA LEU A 28 26.38 9.73 25.68
C LEU A 28 25.71 9.01 24.51
N PRO A 29 26.47 8.45 23.54
CA PRO A 29 25.91 7.73 22.42
C PRO A 29 25.39 6.37 22.90
N GLY A 30 24.19 6.39 23.48
CA GLY A 30 23.34 5.23 23.60
C GLY A 30 22.77 4.94 22.21
N VAL A 31 23.54 4.22 21.41
CA VAL A 31 23.03 3.55 20.22
C VAL A 31 21.95 2.60 20.74
N VAL A 32 20.68 3.01 20.71
CA VAL A 32 19.58 2.05 20.70
C VAL A 32 19.64 1.42 19.33
N SER A 33 20.53 0.45 19.23
CA SER A 33 20.48 -0.54 18.18
C SER A 33 19.12 -1.18 18.37
N SER A 34 18.15 -0.94 17.47
CA SER A 34 17.04 -1.87 17.28
C SER A 34 17.67 -3.18 16.85
N GLN A 35 18.12 -3.96 17.83
CA GLN A 35 18.51 -5.33 17.60
C GLN A 35 17.22 -6.03 17.24
N SER A 36 17.13 -6.39 15.96
CA SER A 36 16.24 -7.44 15.48
C SER A 36 16.36 -8.61 16.46
N LEU A 37 15.35 -8.79 17.31
CA LEU A 37 15.15 -10.06 17.99
C LEU A 37 14.81 -11.07 16.89
N LYS A 38 15.85 -11.71 16.33
CA LYS A 38 15.72 -13.04 15.75
C LYS A 38 15.54 -14.02 16.91
N ASN A 39 14.37 -13.98 17.54
CA ASN A 39 13.92 -15.11 18.33
C ASN A 39 13.10 -15.99 17.41
N SER A 40 13.78 -16.99 16.84
CA SER A 40 13.15 -18.12 16.20
C SER A 40 12.42 -18.93 17.27
N ASN A 41 11.14 -18.60 17.48
CA ASN A 41 10.11 -19.48 18.00
C ASN A 41 8.77 -18.95 17.48
N VAL A 42 8.31 -19.60 16.41
CA VAL A 42 7.04 -19.45 15.69
C VAL A 42 5.97 -18.68 16.48
N THR A 43 5.84 -17.37 16.20
CA THR A 43 4.59 -16.65 16.45
C THR A 43 3.59 -17.17 15.43
N ALA A 44 2.63 -17.98 15.87
CA ALA A 44 1.52 -18.39 15.03
C ALA A 44 0.62 -17.17 14.77
N THR A 45 1.02 -16.32 13.83
CA THR A 45 0.12 -15.34 13.21
C THR A 45 -0.91 -16.12 12.41
N PHE A 46 -2.20 -15.89 12.65
CA PHE A 46 -3.23 -16.46 11.79
C PHE A 46 -2.91 -16.06 10.34
N PRO A 47 -2.81 -17.03 9.41
CA PRO A 47 -2.48 -16.71 8.03
C PRO A 47 -3.57 -15.83 7.45
N TRP A 48 -3.18 -14.85 6.64
CA TRP A 48 -4.13 -14.00 5.95
C TRP A 48 -4.95 -14.81 4.95
N LEU A 49 -6.12 -14.32 4.57
CA LEU A 49 -6.94 -14.95 3.51
C LEU A 49 -6.46 -14.55 2.11
N THR A 50 -5.17 -14.23 1.97
CA THR A 50 -4.46 -14.04 0.71
C THR A 50 -4.14 -15.39 0.08
N LEU A 51 -3.72 -15.41 -1.18
CA LEU A 51 -3.39 -16.67 -1.86
C LEU A 51 -2.28 -17.45 -1.15
N SER A 52 -1.25 -16.75 -0.66
CA SER A 52 -0.10 -17.38 0.02
C SER A 52 -0.25 -17.48 1.53
N GLY A 53 -1.26 -16.83 2.12
CA GLY A 53 -1.37 -16.63 3.56
C GLY A 53 -0.48 -15.50 4.11
N ASP A 54 0.32 -14.85 3.25
CA ASP A 54 1.19 -13.75 3.64
C ASP A 54 0.41 -12.44 3.82
N THR A 55 1.06 -11.48 4.49
CA THR A 55 0.50 -10.13 4.64
C THR A 55 0.26 -9.48 3.27
N PRO A 56 -0.91 -8.85 3.05
CA PRO A 56 -1.19 -8.08 1.84
C PRO A 56 -0.11 -7.02 1.57
N LEU A 57 0.20 -6.80 0.30
CA LEU A 57 1.24 -5.87 -0.12
C LEU A 57 0.70 -4.45 -0.25
N VAL A 58 1.50 -3.46 0.14
CA VAL A 58 1.24 -2.04 -0.16
C VAL A 58 2.01 -1.65 -1.41
N ILE A 59 1.31 -1.16 -2.43
CA ILE A 59 1.90 -0.71 -3.69
C ILE A 59 1.61 0.78 -3.87
N ALA A 60 2.67 1.60 -3.80
CA ALA A 60 2.61 3.05 -3.88
C ALA A 60 2.64 3.53 -5.34
N LYS A 61 1.47 3.87 -5.88
CA LYS A 61 1.28 4.32 -7.27
C LYS A 61 2.00 5.64 -7.50
N GLY A 62 3.15 5.60 -8.18
CA GLY A 62 3.98 6.79 -8.39
C GLY A 62 4.57 7.36 -7.09
N GLY A 63 4.68 6.54 -6.03
CA GLY A 63 5.06 6.95 -4.68
C GLY A 63 3.86 7.47 -3.86
N PHE A 64 4.06 8.51 -3.06
CA PHE A 64 3.01 9.24 -2.36
C PHE A 64 2.37 10.30 -3.30
N SER A 65 1.80 9.84 -4.40
CA SER A 65 1.20 10.68 -5.46
C SER A 65 -0.10 11.38 -5.01
N GLY A 66 -0.65 11.00 -3.86
CA GLY A 66 -1.74 11.69 -3.17
C GLY A 66 -1.40 13.11 -2.73
N LEU A 67 -0.11 13.42 -2.57
CA LEU A 67 0.38 14.72 -2.10
C LEU A 67 1.39 15.38 -3.04
N PHE A 68 2.29 14.60 -3.62
CA PHE A 68 3.38 15.09 -4.48
C PHE A 68 3.12 14.78 -5.95
N PRO A 69 3.79 15.47 -6.89
CA PRO A 69 3.79 15.08 -8.28
C PRO A 69 4.19 13.60 -8.42
N ASP A 70 3.33 12.84 -9.08
CA ASP A 70 3.51 11.41 -9.34
C ASP A 70 4.89 11.14 -9.94
N SER A 71 5.52 10.05 -9.51
CA SER A 71 6.80 9.58 -10.03
C SER A 71 7.97 10.51 -9.76
N SER A 72 7.81 11.52 -8.89
CA SER A 72 8.92 12.33 -8.40
C SER A 72 9.79 11.57 -7.41
N SER A 73 11.09 11.91 -7.37
CA SER A 73 12.04 11.37 -6.39
C SER A 73 11.57 11.57 -4.95
N PHE A 74 10.91 12.70 -4.69
CA PHE A 74 10.36 13.01 -3.38
C PHE A 74 9.16 12.13 -3.05
N SER A 75 8.23 11.96 -3.99
CA SER A 75 7.06 11.08 -3.83
C SER A 75 7.48 9.66 -3.45
N TYR A 76 8.42 9.07 -4.18
CA TYR A 76 8.91 7.71 -3.89
C TYR A 76 9.58 7.61 -2.53
N LYS A 77 10.51 8.53 -2.20
CA LYS A 77 11.21 8.51 -0.90
C LYS A 77 10.25 8.71 0.27
N PHE A 78 9.28 9.60 0.12
CA PHE A 78 8.31 9.90 1.16
C PHE A 78 7.44 8.69 1.50
N SER A 79 7.08 7.85 0.52
CA SER A 79 6.36 6.59 0.77
C SER A 79 7.07 5.67 1.78
N TYR A 80 8.40 5.59 1.74
CA TYR A 80 9.19 4.78 2.67
C TYR A 80 9.38 5.43 4.03
N VAL A 81 9.53 6.76 4.06
CA VAL A 81 9.75 7.51 5.30
C VAL A 81 8.48 7.53 6.15
N ALA A 82 7.33 7.66 5.51
CA ALA A 82 6.06 7.83 6.21
C ALA A 82 5.21 6.55 6.26
N GLY A 83 5.40 5.62 5.32
CA GLY A 83 4.69 4.34 5.26
C GLY A 83 5.56 3.15 5.70
N SER A 84 5.22 1.97 5.22
CA SER A 84 5.99 0.75 5.50
C SER A 84 7.29 0.67 4.68
N PRO A 85 8.42 0.18 5.27
CA PRO A 85 9.65 -0.06 4.51
C PRO A 85 9.52 -1.14 3.42
N ASP A 86 8.50 -2.00 3.53
CA ASP A 86 8.23 -3.07 2.55
C ASP A 86 7.34 -2.59 1.37
N THR A 87 7.00 -1.30 1.34
CA THR A 87 6.18 -0.69 0.28
C THR A 87 6.81 -0.89 -1.11
N ILE A 88 6.02 -1.37 -2.05
CA ILE A 88 6.44 -1.58 -3.43
C ILE A 88 6.27 -0.26 -4.19
N SER A 89 7.34 0.22 -4.83
CA SER A 89 7.24 1.39 -5.71
C SER A 89 6.63 0.99 -7.05
N TRP A 90 5.62 1.73 -7.50
CA TRP A 90 4.99 1.54 -8.80
C TRP A 90 5.44 2.62 -9.79
N CYS A 91 5.85 2.19 -10.97
CA CYS A 91 6.24 3.04 -12.08
C CYS A 91 5.42 2.70 -13.33
N ASP A 92 4.65 3.67 -13.82
CA ASP A 92 4.05 3.63 -15.15
C ASP A 92 5.14 3.91 -16.19
N VAL A 93 5.57 2.87 -16.91
CA VAL A 93 6.73 2.95 -17.80
C VAL A 93 6.32 3.56 -19.14
N ARG A 94 7.00 4.64 -19.52
CA ARG A 94 6.95 5.23 -20.85
C ARG A 94 8.31 5.09 -21.51
N LEU A 95 8.35 4.83 -22.82
CA LEU A 95 9.60 4.87 -23.59
C LEU A 95 9.80 6.24 -24.25
N THR A 96 11.02 6.74 -24.14
CA THR A 96 11.51 7.86 -24.93
C THR A 96 11.83 7.43 -26.37
N LYS A 97 12.03 8.41 -27.27
CA LYS A 97 12.34 8.15 -28.69
C LYS A 97 13.62 7.33 -28.90
N ASP A 98 14.58 7.47 -28.00
CA ASP A 98 15.85 6.73 -27.96
C ASP A 98 15.75 5.39 -27.21
N GLY A 99 14.56 4.99 -26.74
CA GLY A 99 14.29 3.68 -26.17
C GLY A 99 14.63 3.53 -24.69
N ASN A 100 14.79 4.63 -23.96
CA ASN A 100 14.98 4.64 -22.50
C ASN A 100 13.62 4.67 -21.79
N GLY A 101 13.52 4.00 -20.63
CA GLY A 101 12.31 3.98 -19.83
C GLY A 101 12.29 5.08 -18.77
N ILE A 102 11.17 5.79 -18.69
CA ILE A 102 10.88 6.81 -17.68
C ILE A 102 9.58 6.47 -16.94
N CYS A 103 9.47 6.94 -15.71
CA CYS A 103 8.26 6.79 -14.90
C CYS A 103 7.37 8.03 -15.07
N LEU A 104 6.20 7.86 -15.69
CA LEU A 104 5.22 8.93 -15.88
C LEU A 104 3.79 8.37 -15.91
N PRO A 105 2.85 9.00 -15.18
CA PRO A 105 1.48 8.50 -15.07
C PRO A 105 0.72 8.57 -16.39
N ASP A 106 1.05 9.52 -17.27
CA ASP A 106 0.37 9.74 -18.55
C ASP A 106 1.35 9.68 -19.72
N ILE A 107 0.87 9.23 -20.89
CA ILE A 107 1.63 9.24 -22.14
C ILE A 107 1.65 10.63 -22.78
N VAL A 108 0.61 11.43 -22.55
CA VAL A 108 0.54 12.84 -22.94
C VAL A 108 1.28 13.64 -21.87
N LEU A 109 2.50 14.07 -22.19
CA LEU A 109 3.39 14.72 -21.23
C LEU A 109 2.78 15.98 -20.59
N ASP A 110 1.96 16.74 -21.32
CA ASP A 110 1.28 17.93 -20.81
C ASP A 110 0.38 17.64 -19.60
N ASN A 111 -0.13 16.41 -19.48
CA ASN A 111 -1.03 16.04 -18.39
C ASN A 111 -0.32 15.89 -17.04
N CYS A 112 1.01 15.70 -17.02
CA CYS A 112 1.77 15.39 -15.81
C CYS A 112 3.13 16.10 -15.72
N THR A 113 3.41 17.03 -16.62
CA THR A 113 4.69 17.76 -16.66
C THR A 113 4.48 19.22 -17.03
N ASN A 114 5.46 20.05 -16.68
CA ASN A 114 5.67 21.34 -17.32
C ASN A 114 6.70 21.15 -18.44
N ILE A 115 6.25 21.02 -19.69
CA ILE A 115 7.12 20.76 -20.84
C ILE A 115 8.20 21.82 -21.00
N LYS A 116 7.89 23.10 -20.72
CA LYS A 116 8.86 24.20 -20.85
C LYS A 116 10.02 24.08 -19.87
N LEU A 117 9.76 23.53 -18.69
CA LEU A 117 10.75 23.38 -17.61
C LEU A 117 11.31 21.97 -17.51
N VAL A 118 10.76 21.01 -18.27
CA VAL A 118 11.11 19.58 -18.23
C VAL A 118 11.04 19.03 -16.80
N SER A 119 9.94 19.34 -16.12
CA SER A 119 9.70 18.95 -14.73
C SER A 119 8.33 18.31 -14.54
N LEU A 120 8.20 17.47 -13.53
CA LEU A 120 6.93 16.88 -13.13
C LEU A 120 5.99 17.96 -12.57
N ALA A 121 4.70 17.75 -12.79
CA ALA A 121 3.60 18.55 -12.24
C ALA A 121 2.48 17.61 -11.78
N GLN A 122 1.51 18.13 -11.04
CA GLN A 122 0.36 17.33 -10.64
C GLN A 122 -0.37 16.73 -11.86
N ALA A 123 -0.54 15.41 -11.86
CA ALA A 123 -1.33 14.72 -12.87
C ALA A 123 -2.83 14.72 -12.55
N ILE A 124 -3.17 14.93 -11.27
CA ILE A 124 -4.53 14.89 -10.76
C ILE A 124 -4.89 16.31 -10.32
N LEU A 125 -5.72 16.97 -11.13
CA LEU A 125 -6.01 18.42 -10.97
C LEU A 125 -6.82 18.76 -9.71
N SER A 126 -7.47 17.77 -9.08
CA SER A 126 -8.11 17.94 -7.77
C SER A 126 -7.10 18.04 -6.61
N ARG A 127 -5.83 17.65 -6.83
CA ARG A 127 -4.76 17.72 -5.82
C ARG A 127 -4.06 19.08 -5.84
N SER A 128 -3.14 19.28 -4.90
CA SER A 128 -2.49 20.57 -4.70
C SER A 128 -1.32 20.78 -5.65
N ASN A 129 -1.36 21.87 -6.41
CA ASN A 129 -0.28 22.29 -7.32
C ASN A 129 0.90 22.94 -6.59
N LYS A 130 0.87 23.00 -5.25
CA LYS A 130 1.90 23.67 -4.44
C LYS A 130 3.30 23.10 -4.67
N PHE A 131 3.39 21.86 -5.14
CA PHE A 131 4.64 21.17 -5.41
C PHE A 131 5.10 21.25 -6.88
N ASP A 132 4.30 21.79 -7.80
CA ASP A 132 4.63 21.84 -9.24
C ASP A 132 5.81 22.76 -9.54
N ALA A 133 6.01 23.81 -8.74
CA ALA A 133 7.14 24.72 -8.85
C ALA A 133 8.44 24.15 -8.26
N SER A 134 8.43 22.90 -7.75
CA SER A 134 9.60 22.27 -7.14
C SER A 134 10.61 21.73 -8.15
N LEU A 135 10.32 21.84 -9.46
CA LEU A 135 11.20 21.45 -10.56
C LEU A 135 11.72 20.00 -10.46
N PHE A 136 10.89 19.08 -9.97
CA PHE A 136 11.27 17.67 -9.90
C PHE A 136 11.53 17.14 -11.31
N PRO A 137 12.72 16.56 -11.59
CA PRO A 137 13.02 16.04 -12.91
C PRO A 137 12.20 14.76 -13.18
N ILE A 138 11.96 14.48 -14.45
CA ILE A 138 11.42 13.19 -14.90
C ILE A 138 12.47 12.11 -14.60
N LEU A 139 12.06 11.05 -13.88
CA LEU A 139 12.96 9.97 -13.49
C LEU A 139 13.00 8.86 -14.54
N THR A 140 14.21 8.37 -14.81
CA THR A 140 14.40 7.06 -15.46
C THR A 140 14.10 5.93 -14.47
N VAL A 141 13.78 4.74 -14.97
CA VAL A 141 13.59 3.57 -14.10
C VAL A 141 14.88 3.23 -13.35
N GLU A 142 16.03 3.39 -14.00
CA GLU A 142 17.34 3.15 -13.45
C GLU A 142 17.66 4.11 -12.28
N ASP A 143 17.35 5.40 -12.45
CA ASP A 143 17.50 6.40 -11.39
C ASP A 143 16.54 6.14 -10.23
N LEU A 144 15.32 5.68 -10.50
CA LEU A 144 14.38 5.25 -9.46
C LEU A 144 14.97 4.11 -8.65
N VAL A 145 15.45 3.05 -9.32
CA VAL A 145 16.07 1.89 -8.68
C VAL A 145 17.28 2.28 -7.83
N ALA A 146 18.07 3.27 -8.26
CA ALA A 146 19.19 3.78 -7.50
C ALA A 146 18.75 4.47 -6.19
N GLN A 147 17.53 5.02 -6.14
CA GLN A 147 17.01 5.79 -5.01
C GLN A 147 16.24 4.97 -3.97
N ILE A 148 15.59 3.87 -4.37
CA ILE A 148 14.65 3.13 -3.51
C ILE A 148 15.24 1.86 -2.87
N LYS A 149 16.54 1.56 -3.00
CA LYS A 149 17.11 0.32 -2.46
C LYS A 149 16.91 0.22 -0.93
N PRO A 150 16.41 -0.92 -0.41
CA PRO A 150 16.26 -2.23 -1.07
C PRO A 150 14.84 -2.56 -1.61
N ALA A 151 13.97 -1.57 -1.80
CA ALA A 151 12.57 -1.81 -2.07
C ALA A 151 12.30 -2.49 -3.44
N LYS A 152 11.20 -3.26 -3.47
CA LYS A 152 10.71 -3.94 -4.67
C LYS A 152 10.11 -2.92 -5.63
N LEU A 153 10.27 -3.19 -6.93
CA LEU A 153 9.74 -2.35 -8.00
C LEU A 153 8.65 -3.09 -8.78
N TRP A 154 7.57 -2.37 -9.05
CA TRP A 154 6.46 -2.75 -9.92
C TRP A 154 6.48 -1.89 -11.18
N LEU A 155 6.63 -2.52 -12.35
CA LEU A 155 6.60 -1.83 -13.64
C LEU A 155 5.27 -2.08 -14.35
N ASN A 156 4.52 -1.02 -14.61
CA ASN A 156 3.27 -1.11 -15.36
C ASN A 156 3.47 -0.70 -16.82
N ILE A 157 3.25 -1.65 -17.74
CA ILE A 157 3.39 -1.47 -19.19
C ILE A 157 1.99 -1.36 -19.81
N GLN A 158 1.52 -0.13 -19.99
CA GLN A 158 0.13 0.12 -20.39
C GLN A 158 -0.13 0.03 -21.90
N HIS A 159 0.87 0.30 -22.75
CA HIS A 159 0.65 0.56 -24.19
C HIS A 159 1.71 -0.06 -25.11
N ASP A 160 2.03 -1.35 -24.96
CA ASP A 160 3.03 -2.01 -25.82
C ASP A 160 2.62 -1.95 -27.32
N ILE A 161 1.35 -2.16 -27.65
CA ILE A 161 0.84 -2.02 -29.03
C ILE A 161 1.18 -0.65 -29.61
N PHE A 162 0.96 0.43 -28.86
CA PHE A 162 1.27 1.79 -29.30
C PHE A 162 2.77 1.97 -29.56
N TYR A 163 3.64 1.54 -28.64
CA TYR A 163 5.07 1.70 -28.81
C TYR A 163 5.61 0.90 -30.01
N ARG A 164 5.06 -0.28 -30.28
CA ARG A 164 5.42 -1.06 -31.47
C ARG A 164 5.08 -0.34 -32.77
N GLN A 165 3.96 0.39 -32.83
CA GLN A 165 3.61 1.22 -34.00
C GLN A 165 4.62 2.33 -34.25
N LEU A 166 5.31 2.79 -33.19
CA LEU A 166 6.39 3.79 -33.26
C LEU A 166 7.78 3.16 -33.42
N ASN A 167 7.88 1.86 -33.73
CA ASN A 167 9.13 1.12 -33.83
C ASN A 167 9.96 1.14 -32.53
N LEU A 168 9.29 1.23 -31.38
CA LEU A 168 9.86 1.09 -30.04
C LEU A 168 9.44 -0.26 -29.44
N ASP A 169 10.35 -0.88 -28.67
CA ASP A 169 10.18 -2.26 -28.20
C ASP A 169 10.23 -2.31 -26.65
N MET A 170 9.04 -2.26 -26.04
CA MET A 170 8.85 -2.38 -24.59
C MET A 170 9.39 -3.72 -24.05
N ARG A 171 9.21 -4.80 -24.82
CA ARG A 171 9.72 -6.12 -24.45
C ARG A 171 11.24 -6.12 -24.39
N ARG A 172 11.93 -5.50 -25.35
CA ARG A 172 13.39 -5.39 -25.34
C ARG A 172 13.88 -4.60 -24.12
N TYR A 173 13.24 -3.48 -23.82
CA TYR A 173 13.55 -2.69 -22.64
C TYR A 173 13.36 -3.50 -21.34
N LEU A 174 12.24 -4.20 -21.22
CA LEU A 174 11.95 -5.02 -20.05
C LEU A 174 12.95 -6.19 -19.89
N LEU A 175 13.34 -6.83 -20.99
CA LEU A 175 14.35 -7.89 -20.96
C LEU A 175 15.74 -7.36 -20.57
N TYR A 176 16.05 -6.10 -20.90
CA TYR A 176 17.25 -5.44 -20.40
C TYR A 176 17.19 -5.29 -18.87
N LEU A 177 16.12 -4.71 -18.33
CA LEU A 177 15.94 -4.54 -16.88
C LEU A 177 15.95 -5.87 -16.11
N SER A 178 15.34 -6.91 -16.69
CA SER A 178 15.28 -8.25 -16.10
C SER A 178 16.67 -8.87 -15.89
N LYS A 179 17.63 -8.63 -16.78
CA LYS A 179 19.03 -9.09 -16.62
C LYS A 179 19.74 -8.46 -15.42
N HIS A 180 19.22 -7.33 -14.93
CA HIS A 180 19.72 -6.63 -13.76
C HIS A 180 18.88 -6.92 -12.50
N ASN A 181 17.97 -7.90 -12.57
CA ASN A 181 17.08 -8.30 -11.47
C ASN A 181 16.23 -7.13 -10.94
N ILE A 182 15.82 -6.22 -11.82
CA ILE A 182 15.14 -4.98 -11.43
C ILE A 182 13.67 -5.19 -11.06
N PRO A 183 12.76 -5.60 -11.98
CA PRO A 183 11.34 -5.65 -11.64
C PRO A 183 11.01 -6.88 -10.79
N SER A 184 10.35 -6.63 -9.67
CA SER A 184 9.68 -7.69 -8.89
C SER A 184 8.31 -8.03 -9.48
N TYR A 185 7.65 -7.05 -10.07
CA TYR A 185 6.36 -7.19 -10.73
C TYR A 185 6.37 -6.48 -12.07
N VAL A 186 5.71 -7.08 -13.06
CA VAL A 186 5.43 -6.46 -14.34
C VAL A 186 3.95 -6.63 -14.61
N SER A 187 3.26 -5.54 -14.87
CA SER A 187 1.84 -5.57 -15.19
C SER A 187 1.55 -5.00 -16.57
N SER A 188 0.47 -5.45 -17.17
CA SER A 188 -0.03 -4.90 -18.43
C SER A 188 -1.51 -5.23 -18.64
N PRO A 189 -2.29 -4.31 -19.24
CA PRO A 189 -3.64 -4.60 -19.69
C PRO A 189 -3.69 -5.34 -21.03
N GLU A 190 -2.56 -5.50 -21.73
CA GLU A 190 -2.52 -6.12 -23.06
C GLU A 190 -2.18 -7.62 -22.96
N VAL A 191 -3.14 -8.48 -23.29
CA VAL A 191 -2.98 -9.96 -23.27
C VAL A 191 -1.85 -10.39 -24.19
N GLY A 192 -1.77 -9.79 -25.38
CA GLY A 192 -0.73 -10.07 -26.36
C GLY A 192 0.67 -9.79 -25.84
N PHE A 193 0.85 -8.71 -25.08
CA PHE A 193 2.14 -8.36 -24.51
C PHE A 193 2.59 -9.39 -23.47
N LEU A 194 1.77 -9.67 -22.45
CA LEU A 194 2.13 -10.63 -21.38
C LEU A 194 2.35 -12.03 -21.95
N SER A 195 1.51 -12.46 -22.88
CA SER A 195 1.66 -13.75 -23.58
C SER A 195 2.97 -13.84 -24.35
N SER A 196 3.45 -12.73 -24.92
CA SER A 196 4.72 -12.69 -25.66
C SER A 196 5.95 -12.83 -24.77
N ILE A 197 5.86 -12.43 -23.49
CA ILE A 197 7.00 -12.40 -22.56
C ILE A 197 6.98 -13.53 -21.53
N VAL A 198 5.83 -14.16 -21.25
CA VAL A 198 5.69 -15.17 -20.17
C VAL A 198 6.77 -16.24 -20.22
N GLY A 199 7.09 -16.77 -21.40
CA GLY A 199 8.13 -17.80 -21.57
C GLY A 199 9.52 -17.39 -21.07
N ARG A 200 9.85 -16.09 -21.11
CA ARG A 200 11.12 -15.55 -20.61
C ARG A 200 11.13 -15.35 -19.09
N PHE A 201 9.96 -15.12 -18.50
CA PHE A 201 9.81 -14.86 -17.07
C PHE A 201 9.44 -16.10 -16.24
N ARG A 202 9.15 -17.27 -16.86
CA ARG A 202 8.83 -18.53 -16.14
C ARG A 202 9.82 -18.94 -15.05
N LYS A 203 11.11 -18.66 -15.23
CA LYS A 203 12.17 -18.97 -14.26
C LYS A 203 12.61 -17.75 -13.44
N SER A 204 12.03 -16.58 -13.72
CA SER A 204 12.29 -15.37 -12.96
C SER A 204 11.51 -15.38 -11.64
N LYS A 205 11.97 -14.59 -10.68
CA LYS A 205 11.18 -14.22 -9.50
C LYS A 205 10.16 -13.12 -9.79
N THR A 206 10.24 -12.48 -10.96
CA THR A 206 9.31 -11.44 -11.39
C THR A 206 7.93 -12.04 -11.64
N LYS A 207 6.92 -11.46 -11.02
CA LYS A 207 5.52 -11.84 -11.22
C LYS A 207 4.90 -11.06 -12.37
N LEU A 208 4.12 -11.74 -13.21
CA LEU A 208 3.41 -11.12 -14.33
C LEU A 208 1.94 -10.93 -13.96
N ILE A 209 1.45 -9.70 -14.02
CA ILE A 209 0.13 -9.32 -13.52
C ILE A 209 -0.73 -8.77 -14.66
N PHE A 210 -1.90 -9.36 -14.89
CA PHE A 210 -2.82 -8.87 -15.90
C PHE A 210 -3.72 -7.78 -15.32
N CYS A 211 -3.72 -6.59 -15.93
CA CYS A 211 -4.53 -5.46 -15.49
C CYS A 211 -5.90 -5.47 -16.17
N PHE A 212 -6.96 -5.57 -15.38
CA PHE A 212 -8.32 -5.34 -15.86
C PHE A 212 -8.60 -3.84 -15.90
N LEU A 213 -9.26 -3.38 -16.97
CA LEU A 213 -9.78 -2.02 -17.10
C LEU A 213 -11.30 -2.05 -16.88
N GLY A 214 -12.08 -1.18 -17.54
CA GLY A 214 -13.54 -1.23 -17.45
C GLY A 214 -14.13 -2.51 -18.03
N GLU A 215 -15.23 -3.01 -17.44
CA GLU A 215 -15.85 -4.29 -17.83
C GLU A 215 -16.25 -4.35 -19.31
N ASP A 216 -16.77 -3.24 -19.83
CA ASP A 216 -17.19 -3.10 -21.24
C ASP A 216 -16.04 -2.66 -22.17
N THR A 217 -14.86 -2.37 -21.61
CA THR A 217 -13.70 -1.98 -22.41
C THR A 217 -13.18 -3.20 -23.16
N ILE A 218 -12.88 -3.02 -24.45
CA ILE A 218 -12.34 -4.08 -25.31
C ILE A 218 -10.83 -4.19 -25.08
N GLU A 219 -10.35 -5.39 -24.79
CA GLU A 219 -8.93 -5.70 -24.75
C GLU A 219 -8.39 -5.80 -26.19
N PRO A 220 -7.34 -5.03 -26.53
CA PRO A 220 -6.96 -4.80 -27.93
C PRO A 220 -6.32 -6.00 -28.63
N SER A 221 -5.83 -7.01 -27.91
CA SER A 221 -5.16 -8.17 -28.50
C SER A 221 -6.12 -9.32 -28.85
N THR A 222 -7.20 -9.45 -28.07
CA THR A 222 -8.16 -10.55 -28.13
C THR A 222 -9.51 -10.12 -28.68
N ASN A 223 -9.77 -8.82 -28.74
CA ASN A 223 -11.03 -8.23 -29.21
C ASN A 223 -12.26 -8.72 -28.43
N VAL A 224 -12.07 -9.03 -27.14
CA VAL A 224 -13.14 -9.31 -26.18
C VAL A 224 -13.08 -8.31 -25.03
N THR A 225 -14.16 -8.19 -24.26
CA THR A 225 -14.19 -7.24 -23.14
C THR A 225 -13.43 -7.75 -21.92
N TYR A 226 -12.90 -6.85 -21.07
CA TYR A 226 -12.26 -7.24 -19.81
C TYR A 226 -13.22 -7.99 -18.88
N GLY A 227 -14.50 -7.62 -18.83
CA GLY A 227 -15.51 -8.38 -18.08
C GLY A 227 -15.70 -9.81 -18.59
N SER A 228 -15.56 -10.04 -19.90
CA SER A 228 -15.58 -11.39 -20.49
C SER A 228 -14.32 -12.18 -20.16
N LEU A 229 -13.15 -11.54 -20.17
CA LEU A 229 -11.89 -12.17 -19.77
C LEU A 229 -11.89 -12.59 -18.30
N LEU A 230 -12.54 -11.80 -17.42
CA LEU A 230 -12.61 -12.09 -15.99
C LEU A 230 -13.35 -13.40 -15.71
N LYS A 231 -14.31 -13.77 -16.57
CA LYS A 231 -15.05 -15.04 -16.48
C LYS A 231 -14.20 -16.25 -16.89
N ASN A 232 -13.00 -16.04 -17.44
CA ASN A 232 -12.10 -17.08 -17.92
C ASN A 232 -10.72 -16.97 -17.26
N LEU A 233 -10.68 -17.12 -15.94
CA LEU A 233 -9.44 -17.03 -15.15
C LEU A 233 -8.42 -18.13 -15.49
N THR A 234 -8.87 -19.30 -15.97
CA THR A 234 -7.97 -20.36 -16.45
C THR A 234 -7.18 -19.89 -17.68
N PHE A 235 -7.79 -19.14 -18.59
CA PHE A 235 -7.09 -18.50 -19.70
C PHE A 235 -6.08 -17.46 -19.20
N VAL A 236 -6.46 -16.59 -18.25
CA VAL A 236 -5.56 -15.58 -17.66
C VAL A 236 -4.34 -16.23 -17.01
N LYS A 237 -4.54 -17.34 -16.30
CA LYS A 237 -3.49 -18.13 -15.66
C LYS A 237 -2.42 -18.66 -16.61
N THR A 238 -2.73 -18.77 -17.92
CA THR A 238 -1.75 -19.24 -18.91
C THR A 238 -0.59 -18.25 -19.14
N PHE A 239 -0.80 -16.96 -18.85
CA PHE A 239 0.20 -15.91 -19.10
C PHE A 239 0.49 -15.00 -17.89
N ALA A 240 -0.32 -15.05 -16.84
CA ALA A 240 -0.15 -14.23 -15.63
C ALA A 240 -0.09 -15.09 -14.36
N SER A 241 0.63 -14.59 -13.35
CA SER A 241 0.66 -15.12 -11.99
C SER A 241 -0.35 -14.44 -11.05
N GLY A 242 -0.93 -13.33 -11.47
CA GLY A 242 -1.97 -12.62 -10.74
C GLY A 242 -2.72 -11.63 -11.62
N ILE A 243 -3.71 -10.98 -11.03
CA ILE A 243 -4.58 -9.98 -11.67
C ILE A 243 -4.57 -8.69 -10.85
N LEU A 244 -4.63 -7.56 -11.53
CA LEU A 244 -4.89 -6.25 -10.94
C LEU A 244 -6.28 -5.81 -11.38
N ILE A 245 -7.18 -5.60 -10.44
CA ILE A 245 -8.58 -5.26 -10.72
C ILE A 245 -8.99 -3.95 -10.02
N PRO A 246 -9.75 -3.08 -10.69
CA PRO A 246 -10.38 -1.94 -10.06
C PRO A 246 -11.28 -2.37 -8.90
N LYS A 247 -11.31 -1.59 -7.81
CA LYS A 247 -12.05 -1.96 -6.60
C LYS A 247 -13.54 -2.27 -6.80
N TYR A 248 -14.18 -1.67 -7.81
CA TYR A 248 -15.60 -1.92 -8.14
C TYR A 248 -15.87 -3.32 -8.71
N TYR A 249 -14.85 -4.06 -9.17
CA TYR A 249 -14.98 -5.47 -9.55
C TYR A 249 -15.21 -6.38 -8.32
N ILE A 250 -14.72 -5.97 -7.15
CA ILE A 250 -14.79 -6.74 -5.90
C ILE A 250 -16.04 -6.32 -5.12
N TRP A 251 -16.20 -5.02 -4.91
CA TRP A 251 -17.33 -4.41 -4.22
C TRP A 251 -18.04 -3.45 -5.18
N PRO A 252 -19.06 -3.92 -5.91
CA PRO A 252 -19.82 -3.05 -6.80
C PRO A 252 -20.50 -1.93 -6.02
N VAL A 253 -20.68 -0.77 -6.67
CA VAL A 253 -21.29 0.41 -6.06
C VAL A 253 -22.50 0.82 -6.88
N THR A 254 -23.64 0.94 -6.21
CA THR A 254 -24.88 1.46 -6.80
C THR A 254 -24.70 2.91 -7.26
N SER A 255 -25.55 3.36 -8.19
CA SER A 255 -25.58 4.76 -8.62
C SER A 255 -25.88 5.76 -7.49
N SER A 256 -26.43 5.31 -6.36
CA SER A 256 -26.66 6.11 -5.16
C SER A 256 -25.48 6.13 -4.18
N GLY A 257 -24.35 5.51 -4.52
CA GLY A 257 -23.12 5.55 -3.73
C GLY A 257 -22.98 4.49 -2.64
N TYR A 258 -23.85 3.48 -2.62
CA TYR A 258 -23.81 2.39 -1.63
C TYR A 258 -23.25 1.11 -2.22
N LEU A 259 -22.51 0.35 -1.41
CA LEU A 259 -21.99 -0.96 -1.78
C LEU A 259 -23.11 -1.96 -2.05
N GLU A 260 -22.90 -2.79 -3.06
CA GLU A 260 -23.63 -4.02 -3.26
C GLU A 260 -22.89 -5.20 -2.60
N SER A 261 -23.45 -6.41 -2.72
CA SER A 261 -22.78 -7.62 -2.29
C SER A 261 -21.44 -7.80 -3.01
N TYR A 262 -20.41 -8.25 -2.29
CA TYR A 262 -19.12 -8.59 -2.90
C TYR A 262 -19.30 -9.66 -3.99
N THR A 263 -18.40 -9.62 -4.97
CA THR A 263 -18.32 -10.66 -6.01
C THR A 263 -17.38 -11.78 -5.58
N SER A 264 -17.49 -12.95 -6.22
CA SER A 264 -16.60 -14.08 -5.94
C SER A 264 -15.19 -13.95 -6.53
N VAL A 265 -14.87 -12.83 -7.21
CA VAL A 265 -13.67 -12.69 -8.05
C VAL A 265 -12.37 -13.00 -7.31
N VAL A 266 -12.24 -12.58 -6.05
CA VAL A 266 -11.02 -12.81 -5.25
C VAL A 266 -10.83 -14.30 -4.99
N MET A 267 -11.88 -14.95 -4.49
CA MET A 267 -11.86 -16.38 -4.17
C MET A 267 -11.70 -17.25 -5.42
N ASP A 268 -12.34 -16.86 -6.53
CA ASP A 268 -12.25 -17.58 -7.79
C ASP A 268 -10.85 -17.48 -8.39
N ALA A 269 -10.22 -16.29 -8.35
CA ALA A 269 -8.84 -16.11 -8.76
C ALA A 269 -7.87 -16.89 -7.87
N HIS A 270 -8.06 -16.86 -6.55
CA HIS A 270 -7.25 -17.65 -5.63
C HIS A 270 -7.35 -19.15 -5.89
N ARG A 271 -8.54 -19.66 -6.20
CA ARG A 271 -8.76 -21.07 -6.57
C ARG A 271 -8.00 -21.48 -7.83
N GLU A 272 -7.86 -20.56 -8.78
CA GLU A 272 -7.04 -20.73 -9.99
C GLU A 272 -5.54 -20.43 -9.75
N GLY A 273 -5.16 -20.11 -8.51
CA GLY A 273 -3.79 -19.78 -8.11
C GLY A 273 -3.31 -18.43 -8.64
N LEU A 274 -4.20 -17.47 -8.87
CA LEU A 274 -3.88 -16.09 -9.25
C LEU A 274 -3.92 -15.19 -8.02
N GLU A 275 -2.85 -14.44 -7.78
CA GLU A 275 -2.88 -13.34 -6.79
C GLU A 275 -3.81 -12.23 -7.27
N VAL A 276 -4.47 -11.54 -6.36
CA VAL A 276 -5.40 -10.44 -6.65
C VAL A 276 -4.91 -9.16 -6.00
N PHE A 277 -4.63 -8.17 -6.85
CA PHE A 277 -4.28 -6.82 -6.44
C PHE A 277 -5.47 -5.91 -6.72
N ALA A 278 -5.87 -5.09 -5.76
CA ALA A 278 -6.95 -4.13 -5.94
C ALA A 278 -6.40 -2.72 -6.20
N SER A 279 -6.95 -1.99 -7.17
CA SER A 279 -6.54 -0.62 -7.51
C SER A 279 -7.61 0.42 -7.19
N GLU A 280 -7.23 1.70 -7.36
CA GLU A 280 -8.09 2.88 -7.22
C GLU A 280 -8.42 3.27 -5.76
N PHE A 281 -7.46 3.01 -4.86
CA PHE A 281 -7.52 3.52 -3.49
C PHE A 281 -6.90 4.92 -3.42
N ALA A 282 -7.72 5.89 -3.04
CA ALA A 282 -7.31 7.26 -2.81
C ALA A 282 -8.16 7.88 -1.69
N ASN A 283 -7.55 8.71 -0.85
CA ASN A 283 -8.22 9.29 0.32
C ASN A 283 -9.02 10.55 -0.01
N ASP A 284 -8.82 11.09 -1.21
CA ASP A 284 -9.30 12.40 -1.66
C ASP A 284 -10.34 12.31 -2.78
N VAL A 285 -10.93 11.13 -2.97
CA VAL A 285 -11.99 10.87 -3.95
C VAL A 285 -13.28 10.45 -3.24
N LEU A 286 -14.41 10.60 -3.92
CA LEU A 286 -15.66 10.03 -3.43
C LEU A 286 -15.59 8.50 -3.55
N PHE A 287 -15.74 7.82 -2.43
CA PHE A 287 -15.94 6.38 -2.33
C PHE A 287 -17.23 6.09 -1.57
N SER A 288 -17.62 4.82 -1.47
CA SER A 288 -18.94 4.44 -0.99
C SER A 288 -19.26 4.99 0.40
N TYR A 289 -20.50 5.44 0.60
CA TYR A 289 -21.00 5.94 1.88
C TYR A 289 -20.98 4.88 2.99
N ASN A 290 -20.96 3.59 2.63
CA ASN A 290 -20.81 2.50 3.60
C ASN A 290 -19.53 2.61 4.44
N TYR A 291 -18.48 3.25 3.91
CA TYR A 291 -17.23 3.48 4.61
C TYR A 291 -17.24 4.77 5.45
N SER A 292 -18.36 5.52 5.48
CA SER A 292 -18.47 6.78 6.23
C SER A 292 -17.36 7.80 5.92
N TYR A 293 -16.87 7.82 4.68
CA TYR A 293 -15.72 8.64 4.25
C TYR A 293 -14.41 8.34 4.99
N ASP A 294 -14.29 7.15 5.59
CA ASP A 294 -13.05 6.66 6.18
C ASP A 294 -12.29 5.76 5.18
N PRO A 295 -11.14 6.21 4.64
CA PRO A 295 -10.36 5.41 3.70
C PRO A 295 -9.67 4.21 4.38
N LEU A 296 -9.48 4.23 5.70
CA LEU A 296 -8.97 3.08 6.44
C LEU A 296 -10.01 1.96 6.45
N ALA A 297 -11.27 2.30 6.74
CA ALA A 297 -12.40 1.37 6.68
C ALA A 297 -12.60 0.81 5.26
N GLU A 298 -12.38 1.62 4.22
CA GLU A 298 -12.36 1.13 2.84
C GLU A 298 -11.26 0.08 2.66
N VAL A 299 -9.99 0.36 2.98
CA VAL A 299 -8.91 -0.62 2.80
C VAL A 299 -9.17 -1.91 3.59
N LEU A 300 -9.60 -1.80 4.85
CA LEU A 300 -9.91 -2.94 5.72
C LEU A 300 -10.95 -3.89 5.10
N SER A 301 -11.94 -3.37 4.35
CA SER A 301 -12.95 -4.21 3.70
C SER A 301 -12.39 -5.11 2.58
N PHE A 302 -11.18 -4.83 2.08
CA PHE A 302 -10.50 -5.64 1.07
C PHE A 302 -9.48 -6.61 1.66
N ILE A 303 -8.98 -6.36 2.88
CA ILE A 303 -7.88 -7.13 3.48
C ILE A 303 -8.26 -7.91 4.74
N ASP A 304 -9.32 -7.54 5.45
CA ASP A 304 -9.74 -8.21 6.70
C ASP A 304 -11.28 -8.26 6.87
N ASN A 305 -11.99 -8.65 5.81
CA ASN A 305 -13.45 -8.83 5.86
C ASN A 305 -13.90 -10.21 6.35
N GLY A 306 -12.97 -11.12 6.68
CA GLY A 306 -13.27 -12.45 7.23
C GLY A 306 -13.79 -13.47 6.20
N ILE A 307 -13.89 -13.08 4.93
CA ILE A 307 -14.33 -13.92 3.80
C ILE A 307 -13.17 -14.14 2.83
N PHE A 308 -12.43 -13.08 2.52
CA PHE A 308 -11.23 -13.09 1.67
C PHE A 308 -10.28 -11.97 2.08
N SER A 309 -9.05 -12.01 1.55
CA SER A 309 -8.14 -10.87 1.52
C SER A 309 -7.53 -10.75 0.13
N VAL A 310 -7.49 -9.54 -0.43
CA VAL A 310 -6.64 -9.28 -1.60
C VAL A 310 -5.16 -9.42 -1.23
N ASP A 311 -4.33 -9.81 -2.18
CA ASP A 311 -2.88 -10.00 -2.02
C ASP A 311 -2.11 -8.66 -2.00
N GLY A 312 -2.75 -7.57 -2.41
CA GLY A 312 -2.22 -6.23 -2.19
C GLY A 312 -3.13 -5.12 -2.71
N VAL A 313 -2.80 -3.90 -2.32
CA VAL A 313 -3.54 -2.68 -2.67
C VAL A 313 -2.63 -1.68 -3.36
N VAL A 314 -3.07 -1.18 -4.52
CA VAL A 314 -2.43 -0.11 -5.27
C VAL A 314 -3.09 1.21 -4.90
N THR A 315 -2.34 2.12 -4.30
CA THR A 315 -2.85 3.37 -3.74
C THR A 315 -1.93 4.56 -3.96
N ASP A 316 -2.53 5.73 -4.02
CA ASP A 316 -1.84 7.02 -4.03
C ASP A 316 -1.43 7.47 -2.59
N PHE A 317 -1.98 6.81 -1.56
CA PHE A 317 -1.79 7.09 -0.14
C PHE A 317 -1.29 5.84 0.61
N PRO A 318 -0.04 5.39 0.36
CA PRO A 318 0.47 4.14 0.93
C PRO A 318 0.51 4.09 2.47
N ILE A 319 0.47 5.23 3.15
CA ILE A 319 0.37 5.29 4.62
C ILE A 319 -0.96 4.69 5.09
N THR A 320 -2.08 5.02 4.44
CA THR A 320 -3.40 4.52 4.84
C THR A 320 -3.48 3.01 4.69
N ALA A 321 -2.96 2.46 3.61
CA ALA A 321 -2.86 1.02 3.43
C ALA A 321 -1.91 0.36 4.44
N SER A 322 -0.77 1.00 4.74
CA SER A 322 0.18 0.52 5.74
C SER A 322 -0.43 0.48 7.14
N GLU A 323 -1.19 1.51 7.51
CA GLU A 323 -1.89 1.59 8.79
C GLU A 323 -2.96 0.49 8.90
N ALA A 324 -3.78 0.30 7.86
CA ALA A 324 -4.81 -0.74 7.86
C ALA A 324 -4.22 -2.14 8.10
N ILE A 325 -3.09 -2.45 7.46
CA ILE A 325 -2.39 -3.72 7.66
C ILE A 325 -1.79 -3.79 9.08
N GLY A 326 -1.18 -2.71 9.55
CA GLY A 326 -0.58 -2.61 10.88
C GLY A 326 -1.60 -2.84 12.00
N ASP A 327 -2.81 -2.27 11.87
CA ASP A 327 -3.91 -2.44 12.82
C ASP A 327 -4.32 -3.91 12.97
N VAL A 328 -4.48 -4.62 11.85
CA VAL A 328 -4.83 -6.06 11.86
C VAL A 328 -3.73 -6.91 12.48
N GLN A 329 -2.46 -6.61 12.16
CA GLN A 329 -1.32 -7.33 12.73
C GLN A 329 -1.20 -7.11 14.23
N LYS A 330 -1.30 -5.85 14.68
CA LYS A 330 -1.27 -5.49 16.10
C LYS A 330 -2.37 -6.20 16.87
N TRP A 331 -3.59 -6.19 16.35
CA TRP A 331 -4.71 -6.88 16.99
C TRP A 331 -4.50 -8.41 17.08
N THR A 332 -3.94 -9.01 16.02
CA THR A 332 -3.62 -10.44 16.02
C THR A 332 -2.60 -10.81 17.11
N ILE A 333 -1.60 -9.95 17.33
CA ILE A 333 -0.60 -10.12 18.41
C ILE A 333 -1.25 -9.92 19.78
N ASP A 334 -2.03 -8.86 19.95
CA ASP A 334 -2.74 -8.55 21.20
C ASP A 334 -3.68 -9.71 21.60
N MET A 335 -4.42 -10.29 20.64
CA MET A 335 -5.24 -11.48 20.87
C MET A 335 -4.42 -12.73 21.21
N HIS A 336 -3.27 -12.95 20.57
CA HIS A 336 -2.41 -14.10 20.89
C HIS A 336 -1.87 -14.02 22.33
N ASN A 337 -1.64 -12.80 22.83
CA ASN A 337 -1.15 -12.56 24.18
C ASN A 337 -2.25 -12.58 25.26
N LEU A 338 -3.52 -12.72 24.89
CA LEU A 338 -4.61 -12.96 25.83
C LEU A 338 -4.54 -14.41 26.33
N VAL A 339 -4.05 -14.58 27.57
CA VAL A 339 -4.10 -15.88 28.25
C VAL A 339 -5.47 -16.05 28.89
N TYR A 340 -6.26 -16.99 28.38
CA TYR A 340 -7.49 -17.42 29.02
C TYR A 340 -7.16 -18.41 30.15
N LYS A 341 -7.40 -18.03 31.40
CA LYS A 341 -7.34 -18.95 32.52
C LYS A 341 -8.76 -19.28 32.96
N ARG A 342 -9.17 -20.54 32.80
CA ARG A 342 -10.46 -21.03 33.33
C ARG A 342 -10.34 -21.15 34.84
N VAL A 343 -11.06 -20.33 35.60
CA VAL A 343 -11.10 -20.38 37.07
C VAL A 343 -12.51 -20.75 37.50
N GLY A 344 -12.71 -22.05 37.79
CA GLY A 344 -14.03 -22.59 38.13
C GLY A 344 -15.03 -22.49 36.97
N ALA A 345 -16.25 -21.98 37.25
CA ALA A 345 -17.30 -21.76 36.26
C ALA A 345 -17.20 -20.41 35.52
N GLY A 346 -16.14 -19.61 35.78
CA GLY A 346 -15.90 -18.31 35.16
C GLY A 346 -14.65 -18.29 34.28
N LEU A 347 -14.64 -17.41 33.28
CA LEU A 347 -13.48 -17.06 32.48
C LEU A 347 -12.78 -15.85 33.14
N GLU A 348 -11.50 -15.97 33.48
CA GLU A 348 -10.67 -14.84 33.89
C GLU A 348 -9.75 -14.45 32.71
N VAL A 349 -9.77 -13.18 32.32
CA VAL A 349 -8.96 -12.63 31.22
C VAL A 349 -7.84 -11.80 31.83
N THR A 350 -6.60 -12.20 31.61
CA THR A 350 -5.41 -11.48 32.09
C THR A 350 -4.46 -11.18 30.95
N TRP A 351 -3.96 -9.94 30.92
CA TRP A 351 -2.94 -9.50 29.96
C TRP A 351 -1.55 -9.75 30.52
N HIS A 352 -0.70 -10.48 29.79
CA HIS A 352 0.74 -10.44 30.02
C HIS A 352 1.32 -9.32 29.14
N SER A 353 1.54 -8.15 29.75
CA SER A 353 2.45 -7.17 29.16
C SER A 353 3.81 -7.35 29.83
N ASP A 354 4.90 -7.40 29.05
CA ASP A 354 6.28 -7.31 29.55
C ASP A 354 6.62 -5.90 30.08
N VAL A 355 5.59 -5.14 30.48
CA VAL A 355 5.70 -3.80 31.06
C VAL A 355 4.97 -3.84 32.40
N ASN A 356 5.72 -3.65 33.48
CA ASN A 356 5.17 -3.47 34.82
C ASN A 356 4.24 -2.24 34.84
N VAL A 357 2.95 -2.44 34.59
CA VAL A 357 1.91 -1.44 34.82
C VAL A 357 1.21 -1.81 36.11
N SER A 358 1.63 -1.16 37.20
CA SER A 358 0.97 -1.21 38.50
C SER A 358 -0.34 -0.42 38.42
N ASN A 359 -1.41 -1.04 37.95
CA ASN A 359 -2.81 -0.85 38.41
C ASN A 359 -3.78 -1.69 37.54
N PRO A 360 -4.73 -2.42 38.13
CA PRO A 360 -5.75 -3.13 37.37
C PRO A 360 -6.74 -2.14 36.75
N VAL A 361 -6.87 -2.17 35.42
CA VAL A 361 -7.92 -1.46 34.68
C VAL A 361 -9.06 -2.45 34.45
N GLU A 362 -10.23 -2.16 35.02
CA GLU A 362 -11.47 -2.88 34.79
C GLU A 362 -11.95 -2.57 33.35
N LEU A 363 -12.04 -3.60 32.50
CA LEU A 363 -12.45 -3.46 31.10
C LEU A 363 -13.99 -3.36 31.02
N GLU A 364 -14.52 -2.14 30.88
CA GLU A 364 -15.83 -1.96 30.26
C GLU A 364 -15.71 -2.25 28.76
N VAL A 365 -16.38 -3.31 28.32
CA VAL A 365 -16.46 -3.78 26.92
C VAL A 365 -17.06 -2.74 25.96
N GLY A 366 -17.52 -1.58 26.45
CA GLY A 366 -18.20 -0.54 25.68
C GLY A 366 -17.33 0.57 25.06
N LYS A 367 -16.00 0.59 25.24
CA LYS A 367 -15.13 1.69 24.74
C LYS A 367 -14.16 1.33 23.63
N LEU A 368 -14.15 0.08 23.17
CA LEU A 368 -13.44 -0.31 21.95
C LEU A 368 -14.33 0.07 20.76
N GLY A 369 -14.21 1.32 20.28
CA GLY A 369 -14.87 1.85 19.08
C GLY A 369 -14.34 1.24 17.77
N TYR A 370 -14.09 -0.07 17.76
CA TYR A 370 -13.61 -0.82 16.62
C TYR A 370 -14.79 -1.57 16.00
N SER A 371 -15.02 -1.39 14.71
CA SER A 371 -15.99 -2.19 13.96
C SER A 371 -15.47 -3.63 13.90
N LEU A 372 -16.04 -4.49 14.74
CA LEU A 372 -15.57 -5.86 14.98
C LEU A 372 -15.92 -6.78 13.80
N ASN A 373 -14.98 -7.62 13.38
CA ASN A 373 -15.29 -8.78 12.56
C ASN A 373 -15.45 -10.03 13.44
N CYS A 374 -16.70 -10.46 13.64
CA CYS A 374 -17.08 -11.57 14.52
C CYS A 374 -16.37 -12.90 14.17
N SER A 375 -15.95 -13.10 12.93
CA SER A 375 -15.39 -14.36 12.45
C SER A 375 -14.07 -14.75 13.13
N ARG A 376 -13.20 -13.79 13.47
CA ARG A 376 -11.94 -14.07 14.20
C ARG A 376 -12.19 -14.38 15.68
N ILE A 377 -13.23 -13.78 16.29
CA ILE A 377 -13.63 -14.04 17.68
C ILE A 377 -14.23 -15.44 17.82
N ILE A 378 -15.08 -15.87 16.87
CA ILE A 378 -15.73 -17.18 16.91
C ILE A 378 -14.70 -18.31 16.77
N LEU A 379 -13.69 -18.16 15.91
CA LEU A 379 -12.63 -19.16 15.76
C LEU A 379 -11.76 -19.25 17.03
N PHE A 380 -11.54 -18.15 17.73
CA PHE A 380 -10.77 -18.10 18.98
C PHE A 380 -11.52 -18.72 20.17
N LEU A 381 -12.86 -18.69 20.18
CA LEU A 381 -13.70 -19.33 21.20
C LEU A 381 -13.95 -20.82 20.96
N ALA A 382 -13.59 -21.34 19.78
CA ALA A 382 -13.78 -22.74 19.38
C ALA A 382 -12.57 -23.64 19.70
N ILE A 383 -11.47 -23.07 20.23
CA ILE A 383 -10.27 -23.77 20.73
C ILE A 383 -10.26 -23.64 22.25
#